data_AF-A0A0D2BRF2-F1
#
_entry.id   AF-A0A0D2BRF2-F1
#
_cell.length_a   1.000
_cell.length_b   1.000
_cell.length_c   1.000
_cell.angle_alpha   90.00
_cell.angle_beta   90.00
_cell.angle_gamma   90.00
#
_symmetry.space_group_name_H-M   'P 1'
#
loop_
_entity.id
_entity.type
_entity.pdbx_description
1 polymer ?
#
loop_
_entity_poly.entity_id
_entity_poly.type
_entity_poly.pdbx_seq_one_letter_code
_entity_poly.pdbx_strand_id
1 'polypeptide(L)'
;MTNNTTSNAFPPLDTTNMGGAGGQVRNNNMSPTTSGHAGSSAANGNGAGGAASNYMATLPVGHQQDLNYLYNQIQELGAILRSNREQVNTITRTAEEVANRTNPTGDDGGEIPEAERAKMRQVQRELAKAKHLVELYKHEQKENTNLIAMYEDALGTATEQIRNYCSGMEARFLEQRRHYNDLLQQEKDDHLRSRLDRDHWFAQTLKVCEMIRTAYRLRTDEWGEEYAIISGLQAQVRCYRRILGWEPEELQEEIGWPYLKDLPLHDKS
;
A
#
# COMPACT_ATOMS: atom_id res chain seq x y z
N MET A 1 20.75 39.35 -27.06
CA MET A 1 20.21 38.06 -27.52
C MET A 1 20.45 37.06 -26.38
N THR A 2 19.64 36.98 -25.33
CA THR A 2 18.33 36.33 -25.18
C THR A 2 18.25 34.89 -25.68
N ASN A 3 17.63 34.05 -24.83
CA ASN A 3 17.18 32.64 -24.97
C ASN A 3 18.11 31.64 -24.27
N ASN A 4 17.83 31.11 -23.07
CA ASN A 4 16.62 30.49 -22.50
C ASN A 4 16.13 29.25 -23.27
N THR A 5 16.43 28.06 -22.74
CA THR A 5 15.65 26.83 -22.92
C THR A 5 15.63 26.03 -21.61
N THR A 6 14.49 26.16 -20.94
CA THR A 6 13.97 25.42 -19.78
C THR A 6 13.66 23.96 -20.08
N SER A 7 13.71 23.09 -19.07
CA SER A 7 12.67 22.06 -18.83
C SER A 7 12.74 21.53 -17.39
N ASN A 8 12.17 22.30 -16.46
CA ASN A 8 11.66 21.78 -15.18
C ASN A 8 10.27 21.17 -15.43
N ALA A 9 10.07 19.93 -14.98
CA ALA A 9 8.91 19.13 -15.36
C ALA A 9 7.65 19.31 -14.49
N PHE A 10 7.64 20.17 -13.45
CA PHE A 10 6.42 20.43 -12.67
C PHE A 10 6.38 21.85 -12.08
N PRO A 11 5.21 22.54 -12.09
CA PRO A 11 5.05 23.89 -11.55
C PRO A 11 4.87 23.89 -10.02
N PRO A 12 5.36 24.92 -9.29
CA PRO A 12 4.99 25.12 -7.89
C PRO A 12 3.57 25.68 -7.79
N LEU A 13 2.71 25.00 -7.02
CA LEU A 13 1.39 25.48 -6.64
C LEU A 13 1.53 26.55 -5.56
N ASP A 14 1.08 27.76 -5.90
CA ASP A 14 0.96 28.91 -5.01
C ASP A 14 -0.32 28.78 -4.17
N THR A 15 -0.18 28.54 -2.86
CA THR A 15 -1.29 28.56 -1.91
C THR A 15 -0.93 29.40 -0.69
N THR A 16 -0.65 30.69 -0.91
CA THR A 16 -0.52 31.65 0.20
C THR A 16 -1.36 32.88 -0.06
N ASN A 17 -2.67 32.66 -0.13
CA ASN A 17 -3.65 33.71 0.15
C ASN A 17 -3.62 34.00 1.66
N MET A 18 -2.75 34.93 2.04
CA MET A 18 -2.74 35.58 3.34
C MET A 18 -4.04 36.40 3.50
N GLY A 19 -4.88 35.98 4.46
CA GLY A 19 -6.03 36.78 4.87
C GLY A 19 -6.77 36.19 6.07
N GLY A 20 -6.51 36.74 7.26
CA GLY A 20 -7.53 36.85 8.31
C GLY A 20 -7.40 35.93 9.52
N ALA A 21 -7.12 36.55 10.66
CA ALA A 21 -7.03 35.98 11.99
C ALA A 21 -8.36 35.49 12.57
N GLY A 22 -8.30 34.56 13.54
CA GLY A 22 -9.39 34.30 14.48
C GLY A 22 -9.39 32.86 14.99
N GLY A 23 -9.19 32.68 16.29
CA GLY A 23 -9.04 31.37 16.93
C GLY A 23 -10.30 30.50 16.91
N GLN A 24 -10.12 29.19 17.08
CA GLN A 24 -10.72 28.44 18.18
C GLN A 24 -10.16 27.01 18.19
N VAL A 25 -9.69 26.60 19.36
CA VAL A 25 -9.40 25.22 19.75
C VAL A 25 -10.67 24.36 19.61
N ARG A 26 -10.57 23.17 19.01
CA ARG A 26 -11.36 21.98 19.39
C ARG A 26 -10.78 20.69 18.79
N ASN A 27 -10.33 19.83 19.71
CA ASN A 27 -10.20 18.38 19.58
C ASN A 27 -11.31 17.78 18.73
N ASN A 28 -10.97 16.80 17.88
CA ASN A 28 -11.74 15.57 17.73
C ASN A 28 -10.88 14.47 17.07
N ASN A 29 -10.55 13.47 17.87
CA ASN A 29 -10.20 12.13 17.42
C ASN A 29 -11.34 11.56 16.57
N MET A 30 -11.05 11.03 15.38
CA MET A 30 -11.58 9.72 14.93
C MET A 30 -10.89 9.29 13.63
N SER A 31 -10.34 8.08 13.59
CA SER A 31 -10.21 7.30 12.36
C SER A 31 -11.43 6.37 12.27
N PRO A 32 -11.95 6.12 11.06
CA PRO A 32 -12.39 4.77 10.77
C PRO A 32 -11.87 4.29 9.41
N THR A 33 -11.23 3.14 9.47
CA THR A 33 -10.95 2.23 8.36
C THR A 33 -12.27 1.55 7.96
N THR A 34 -12.71 1.64 6.71
CA THR A 34 -13.53 0.59 6.07
C THR A 34 -13.25 0.50 4.57
N SER A 35 -12.92 -0.72 4.18
CA SER A 35 -12.77 -1.24 2.83
C SER A 35 -14.12 -1.36 2.11
N GLY A 36 -14.20 -0.86 0.86
CA GLY A 36 -15.30 -1.13 -0.05
C GLY A 36 -14.77 -1.29 -1.48
N HIS A 37 -14.60 -2.54 -1.93
CA HIS A 37 -14.46 -2.89 -3.34
C HIS A 37 -15.86 -2.88 -3.97
N ALA A 38 -16.09 -2.06 -5.00
CA ALA A 38 -17.19 -2.23 -5.93
C ALA A 38 -16.71 -1.84 -7.33
N GLY A 39 -16.64 -2.85 -8.19
CA GLY A 39 -16.13 -2.77 -9.54
C GLY A 39 -17.08 -2.09 -10.53
N SER A 40 -16.41 -1.56 -11.56
CA SER A 40 -16.77 -1.66 -12.98
C SER A 40 -18.22 -1.45 -13.41
N SER A 41 -18.41 -0.39 -14.18
CA SER A 41 -18.81 -0.44 -15.60
C SER A 41 -19.98 0.51 -15.89
N ALA A 42 -19.61 1.74 -16.24
CA ALA A 42 -20.47 2.65 -16.98
C ALA A 42 -20.39 2.29 -18.47
N ALA A 43 -21.40 1.63 -19.00
CA ALA A 43 -21.60 1.48 -20.44
C ALA A 43 -23.03 1.89 -20.79
N ASN A 44 -23.12 3.13 -21.24
CA ASN A 44 -24.28 3.76 -21.85
C ASN A 44 -24.66 3.03 -23.15
N GLY A 45 -25.93 2.65 -23.30
CA GLY A 45 -26.45 1.96 -24.49
C GLY A 45 -27.97 2.05 -24.56
N ASN A 46 -28.46 3.06 -25.28
CA ASN A 46 -29.87 3.30 -25.58
C ASN A 46 -30.37 2.31 -26.66
N GLY A 47 -31.47 1.61 -26.41
CA GLY A 47 -32.09 0.68 -27.37
C GLY A 47 -33.47 0.22 -26.94
N ALA A 48 -34.50 0.89 -27.47
CA ALA A 48 -35.91 0.58 -27.28
C ALA A 48 -36.29 -0.79 -27.88
N GLY A 49 -37.13 -1.55 -27.18
CA GLY A 49 -37.77 -2.73 -27.77
C GLY A 49 -38.54 -3.61 -26.78
N GLY A 50 -39.85 -3.44 -26.73
CA GLY A 50 -40.78 -4.57 -26.63
C GLY A 50 -41.06 -5.13 -25.25
N ALA A 51 -42.15 -4.65 -24.66
CA ALA A 51 -42.88 -5.28 -23.56
C ALA A 51 -43.26 -6.74 -23.88
N ALA A 52 -42.44 -7.70 -23.44
CA ALA A 52 -42.81 -9.13 -23.40
C ALA A 52 -41.95 -9.97 -22.43
N SER A 53 -41.32 -9.37 -21.43
CA SER A 53 -40.45 -10.12 -20.50
C SER A 53 -40.80 -9.80 -19.04
N ASN A 54 -41.98 -10.27 -18.61
CA ASN A 54 -42.40 -10.15 -17.21
C ASN A 54 -42.91 -11.49 -16.62
N TYR A 55 -42.48 -12.63 -17.18
CA TYR A 55 -42.78 -13.97 -16.65
C TYR A 55 -41.57 -14.90 -16.57
N MET A 56 -40.36 -14.35 -16.49
CA MET A 56 -39.21 -15.15 -16.06
C MET A 56 -38.73 -14.56 -14.75
N ALA A 57 -39.27 -15.12 -13.67
CA ALA A 57 -38.63 -15.07 -12.37
C ALA A 57 -37.13 -15.33 -12.59
N THR A 58 -36.30 -14.45 -12.03
CA THR A 58 -34.84 -14.58 -12.02
C THR A 58 -34.47 -15.94 -11.43
N LEU A 59 -34.35 -16.95 -12.30
CA LEU A 59 -33.97 -18.29 -11.89
C LEU A 59 -32.52 -18.21 -11.40
N PRO A 60 -32.18 -18.95 -10.32
CA PRO A 60 -30.85 -18.90 -9.72
C PRO A 60 -29.76 -19.07 -10.77
N VAL A 61 -28.70 -18.26 -10.68
CA VAL A 61 -27.56 -18.15 -11.62
C VAL A 61 -27.00 -19.50 -12.13
N GLY A 62 -27.12 -20.59 -11.37
CA GLY A 62 -26.70 -21.93 -11.81
C GLY A 62 -27.61 -22.60 -12.86
N HIS A 63 -28.90 -22.27 -12.92
CA HIS A 63 -29.84 -22.93 -13.83
C HIS A 63 -29.71 -22.43 -15.27
N GLN A 64 -29.35 -21.15 -15.46
CA GLN A 64 -29.02 -20.64 -16.80
C GLN A 64 -27.70 -21.22 -17.33
N GLN A 65 -26.72 -21.48 -16.46
CA GLN A 65 -25.46 -22.10 -16.85
C GLN A 65 -25.67 -23.56 -17.31
N ASP A 66 -26.51 -24.30 -16.60
CA ASP A 66 -26.87 -25.68 -16.95
C ASP A 66 -27.66 -25.76 -18.28
N LEU A 67 -28.62 -24.86 -18.50
CA LEU A 67 -29.34 -24.78 -19.77
C LEU A 67 -28.42 -24.46 -20.96
N ASN A 68 -27.43 -23.59 -20.77
CA ASN A 68 -26.41 -23.32 -21.80
C ASN A 68 -25.50 -24.54 -22.04
N TYR A 69 -25.14 -25.28 -20.99
CA TYR A 69 -24.35 -26.51 -21.10
C TYR A 69 -25.08 -27.60 -21.88
N LEU A 70 -26.36 -27.86 -21.53
CA LEU A 70 -27.20 -28.83 -22.23
C LEU A 70 -27.42 -28.44 -23.70
N TYR A 71 -27.61 -27.15 -23.99
CA TYR A 71 -27.77 -26.67 -25.36
C TYR A 71 -26.52 -26.94 -26.21
N ASN A 72 -25.33 -26.66 -25.67
CA ASN A 72 -24.07 -26.96 -26.34
C ASN A 72 -23.89 -28.47 -26.58
N GLN A 73 -24.24 -29.29 -25.60
CA GLN A 73 -24.13 -30.75 -25.72
C GLN A 73 -25.11 -31.33 -26.75
N ILE A 74 -26.33 -30.78 -26.85
CA ILE A 74 -27.29 -31.16 -27.89
C ILE A 74 -26.79 -30.76 -29.28
N GLN A 75 -26.19 -29.57 -29.42
CA GLN A 75 -25.60 -29.15 -30.68
C GLN A 75 -24.44 -30.06 -31.11
N GLU A 76 -23.58 -30.45 -30.16
CA GLU A 76 -22.48 -31.38 -30.39
C GLU A 76 -22.98 -32.77 -30.83
N LEU A 77 -23.95 -33.34 -30.10
CA LEU A 77 -24.59 -34.60 -30.48
C LEU A 77 -25.27 -34.52 -31.85
N GLY A 78 -25.88 -33.38 -32.19
CA GLY A 78 -26.45 -33.12 -33.50
C GLY A 78 -25.41 -33.00 -34.63
N ALA A 79 -24.19 -32.56 -34.32
CA ALA A 79 -23.06 -32.59 -35.24
C ALA A 79 -22.56 -34.03 -35.45
N ILE A 80 -22.43 -34.80 -34.36
CA ILE A 80 -22.02 -36.21 -34.38
C ILE A 80 -23.02 -37.05 -35.19
N LEU A 81 -24.33 -36.88 -34.99
CA LEU A 81 -25.36 -37.61 -35.73
C LEU A 81 -25.37 -37.29 -37.23
N ARG A 82 -25.11 -36.03 -37.62
CA ARG A 82 -24.95 -35.65 -39.03
C ARG A 82 -23.72 -36.31 -39.64
N SER A 83 -22.59 -36.30 -38.93
CA SER A 83 -21.37 -37.00 -39.36
C SER A 83 -21.61 -38.51 -39.49
N ASN A 84 -22.33 -39.11 -38.54
CA ASN A 84 -22.66 -40.54 -38.58
C ASN A 84 -23.54 -40.88 -39.80
N ARG A 85 -24.53 -40.04 -40.09
CA ARG A 85 -25.36 -40.19 -41.30
C ARG A 85 -24.56 -40.06 -42.59
N GLU A 86 -23.62 -39.12 -42.64
CA GLU A 86 -22.73 -38.93 -43.78
C GLU A 86 -21.80 -40.14 -43.97
N GLN A 87 -21.19 -40.65 -42.89
CA GLN A 87 -20.38 -41.86 -42.91
C GLN A 87 -21.19 -43.07 -43.39
N VAL A 88 -22.41 -43.28 -42.86
CA VAL A 88 -23.29 -44.36 -43.32
C VAL A 88 -23.63 -44.21 -44.80
N ASN A 89 -23.92 -43.01 -45.29
CA ASN A 89 -24.16 -42.77 -46.73
C ASN A 89 -22.93 -43.07 -47.60
N THR A 90 -21.72 -42.78 -47.12
CA THR A 90 -20.49 -43.16 -47.83
C THR A 90 -20.28 -44.68 -47.82
N ILE A 91 -20.62 -45.35 -46.71
CA ILE A 91 -20.52 -46.81 -46.59
C ILE A 91 -21.55 -47.48 -47.50
N THR A 92 -22.80 -47.02 -47.55
CA THR A 92 -23.80 -47.59 -48.45
C THR A 92 -23.44 -47.38 -49.91
N ARG A 93 -22.96 -46.19 -50.28
CA ARG A 93 -22.49 -45.91 -51.64
C ARG A 93 -21.30 -46.78 -52.04
N THR A 94 -20.32 -46.95 -51.14
CA THR A 94 -19.17 -47.84 -51.40
C THR A 94 -19.60 -49.30 -51.44
N ALA A 95 -20.55 -49.73 -50.62
CA ALA A 95 -21.13 -51.08 -50.67
C ALA A 95 -21.92 -51.33 -51.97
N GLU A 96 -22.69 -50.35 -52.46
CA GLU A 96 -23.38 -50.40 -53.75
C GLU A 96 -22.39 -50.48 -54.93
N GLU A 97 -21.30 -49.71 -54.87
CA GLU A 97 -20.22 -49.76 -55.87
C GLU A 97 -19.46 -51.09 -55.84
N VAL A 98 -19.31 -51.72 -54.68
CA VAL A 98 -18.70 -53.06 -54.52
C VAL A 98 -19.65 -54.16 -55.00
N ALA A 99 -20.94 -54.12 -54.63
CA ALA A 99 -21.95 -55.08 -55.06
C ALA A 99 -22.16 -55.07 -56.58
N ASN A 100 -22.12 -53.89 -57.22
CA ASN A 100 -22.16 -53.75 -58.68
C ASN A 100 -20.89 -54.28 -59.38
N ARG A 101 -19.75 -54.41 -58.67
CA ARG A 101 -18.50 -54.95 -59.19
C ARG A 101 -18.34 -56.45 -58.98
N THR A 102 -19.05 -57.06 -58.03
CA THR A 102 -18.97 -58.50 -57.73
C THR A 102 -19.82 -59.38 -58.65
N ASN A 103 -20.32 -58.86 -59.77
CA ASN A 103 -20.91 -59.68 -60.83
C ASN A 103 -19.96 -59.89 -62.03
N PRO A 104 -18.87 -60.68 -61.88
CA PRO A 104 -18.25 -61.34 -63.01
C PRO A 104 -18.41 -62.86 -62.89
N THR A 105 -19.19 -63.42 -63.80
CA THR A 105 -18.95 -64.74 -64.37
C THR A 105 -17.51 -64.84 -64.86
N GLY A 106 -16.81 -65.94 -64.58
CA GLY A 106 -15.62 -66.32 -65.35
C GLY A 106 -14.43 -66.78 -64.50
N ASP A 107 -14.35 -68.10 -64.46
CA ASP A 107 -13.25 -69.00 -64.08
C ASP A 107 -11.88 -68.73 -64.74
N ASP A 108 -10.90 -69.39 -64.13
CA ASP A 108 -9.66 -70.00 -64.67
C ASP A 108 -8.33 -69.24 -64.67
N GLY A 109 -7.32 -69.97 -64.20
CA GLY A 109 -5.97 -69.49 -63.92
C GLY A 109 -5.02 -69.55 -65.12
N GLY A 110 -4.01 -68.70 -65.07
CA GLY A 110 -2.90 -68.69 -66.02
C GLY A 110 -2.56 -67.27 -66.46
N GLU A 111 -1.49 -66.73 -65.88
CA GLU A 111 -0.97 -65.37 -66.11
C GLU A 111 -1.85 -64.21 -65.64
N ILE A 112 -1.33 -63.43 -64.67
CA ILE A 112 -1.98 -62.23 -64.14
C ILE A 112 -2.39 -61.32 -65.31
N PRO A 113 -3.69 -61.13 -65.59
CA PRO A 113 -4.16 -60.31 -66.70
C PRO A 113 -3.57 -58.90 -66.62
N GLU A 114 -3.32 -58.27 -67.77
CA GLU A 114 -2.68 -56.94 -67.83
C GLU A 114 -3.44 -55.88 -67.00
N ALA A 115 -4.75 -56.03 -66.89
CA ALA A 115 -5.62 -55.25 -66.00
C ALA A 115 -5.28 -55.42 -64.50
N GLU A 116 -4.90 -56.62 -64.06
CA GLU A 116 -4.49 -56.90 -62.68
C GLU A 116 -3.04 -56.43 -62.42
N ARG A 117 -2.14 -56.51 -63.41
CA ARG A 117 -0.81 -55.85 -63.34
C ARG A 117 -0.92 -54.33 -63.28
N ALA A 118 -1.88 -53.73 -63.98
CA ALA A 118 -2.16 -52.30 -63.90
C ALA A 118 -2.71 -51.88 -62.53
N LYS A 119 -3.65 -52.66 -61.96
CA LYS A 119 -4.15 -52.49 -60.58
C LYS A 119 -3.02 -52.63 -59.56
N MET A 120 -2.13 -53.61 -59.71
CA MET A 120 -0.98 -53.78 -58.83
C MET A 120 -0.04 -52.57 -58.85
N ARG A 121 0.25 -52.00 -60.02
CA ARG A 121 1.04 -50.76 -60.15
C ARG A 121 0.33 -49.54 -59.56
N GLN A 122 -0.99 -49.47 -59.67
CA GLN A 122 -1.79 -48.42 -59.05
C GLN A 122 -1.76 -48.51 -57.53
N VAL A 123 -2.00 -49.69 -56.96
CA VAL A 123 -1.92 -49.96 -55.51
C VAL A 123 -0.51 -49.67 -54.99
N GLN A 124 0.55 -50.03 -55.74
CA GLN A 124 1.93 -49.68 -55.36
C GLN A 124 2.16 -48.16 -55.34
N ARG A 125 1.60 -47.41 -56.29
CA ARG A 125 1.66 -45.92 -56.26
C ARG A 125 0.88 -45.35 -55.09
N GLU A 126 -0.31 -45.85 -54.81
CA GLU A 126 -1.12 -45.41 -53.68
C GLU A 126 -0.43 -45.73 -52.35
N LEU A 127 0.19 -46.91 -52.23
CA LEU A 127 0.99 -47.30 -51.09
C LEU A 127 2.24 -46.44 -50.92
N ALA A 128 2.92 -46.07 -52.01
CA ALA A 128 4.05 -45.14 -51.97
C ALA A 128 3.62 -43.74 -51.50
N LYS A 129 2.47 -43.22 -51.99
CA LYS A 129 1.89 -41.95 -51.53
C LYS A 129 1.50 -42.00 -50.05
N ALA A 130 0.87 -43.08 -49.61
CA ALA A 130 0.48 -43.28 -48.22
C ALA A 130 1.71 -43.34 -47.29
N LYS A 131 2.78 -44.04 -47.70
CA LYS A 131 4.04 -44.08 -46.94
C LYS A 131 4.68 -42.69 -46.80
N HIS A 132 4.68 -41.90 -47.88
CA HIS A 132 5.20 -40.53 -47.83
C HIS A 132 4.38 -39.62 -46.90
N LEU A 133 3.05 -39.73 -46.93
CA LEU A 133 2.16 -39.04 -45.99
C LEU A 133 2.42 -39.44 -44.53
N VAL A 134 2.66 -40.72 -44.27
CA VAL A 134 3.02 -41.22 -42.94
C VAL A 134 4.36 -40.64 -42.47
N GLU A 135 5.35 -40.51 -43.35
CA GLU A 135 6.63 -39.86 -43.01
C GLU A 135 6.44 -38.38 -42.69
N LEU A 136 5.63 -37.66 -43.46
CA LEU A 136 5.29 -36.25 -43.20
C LEU A 136 4.59 -36.09 -41.85
N TYR A 137 3.55 -36.89 -41.57
CA TYR A 137 2.86 -36.83 -40.28
C TYR A 137 3.75 -37.19 -39.11
N LYS A 138 4.70 -38.12 -39.27
CA LYS A 138 5.70 -38.42 -38.22
C LYS A 138 6.64 -37.24 -37.98
N HIS A 139 7.04 -36.53 -39.03
CA HIS A 139 7.84 -35.32 -38.90
C HIS A 139 7.07 -34.22 -38.16
N GLU A 140 5.85 -33.92 -38.60
CA GLU A 140 4.97 -32.94 -37.94
C GLU A 140 4.66 -33.32 -36.50
N GLN A 141 4.44 -34.60 -36.22
CA GLN A 141 4.23 -35.09 -34.86
C GLN A 141 5.47 -34.83 -33.98
N LYS A 142 6.68 -35.04 -34.51
CA LYS A 142 7.92 -34.75 -33.79
C LYS A 142 8.07 -33.26 -33.50
N GLU A 143 7.79 -32.40 -34.49
CA GLU A 143 7.83 -30.95 -34.30
C GLU A 143 6.79 -30.47 -33.28
N ASN A 144 5.56 -30.97 -33.36
CA ASN A 144 4.51 -30.65 -32.40
C ASN A 144 4.89 -31.09 -30.97
N THR A 145 5.48 -32.28 -30.80
CA THR A 145 5.94 -32.72 -29.47
C THR A 145 7.06 -31.84 -28.93
N ASN A 146 7.98 -31.38 -29.79
CA ASN A 146 9.02 -30.44 -29.40
C ASN A 146 8.42 -29.09 -28.98
N LEU A 147 7.46 -28.57 -29.74
CA LEU A 147 6.80 -27.31 -29.43
C LEU A 147 6.03 -27.38 -28.11
N ILE A 148 5.36 -28.50 -27.83
CA ILE A 148 4.70 -28.74 -26.54
C ILE A 148 5.72 -28.69 -25.38
N ALA A 149 6.88 -29.34 -25.53
CA ALA A 149 7.93 -29.31 -24.51
C ALA A 149 8.46 -27.89 -24.27
N MET A 150 8.63 -27.09 -25.32
CA MET A 150 9.04 -25.69 -25.20
C MET A 150 7.98 -24.83 -24.49
N TYR A 151 6.69 -25.07 -24.76
CA TYR A 151 5.61 -24.38 -24.06
C TYR A 151 5.53 -24.79 -22.59
N GLU A 152 5.71 -26.07 -22.29
CA GLU A 152 5.76 -26.56 -20.91
C GLU A 152 6.88 -25.87 -20.12
N ASP A 153 8.08 -25.80 -20.69
CA ASP A 153 9.23 -25.15 -20.06
C ASP A 153 9.02 -23.63 -19.89
N ALA A 154 8.52 -22.96 -20.93
CA ALA A 154 8.24 -21.53 -20.89
C ALA A 154 7.13 -21.19 -19.87
N LEU A 155 6.06 -21.99 -19.80
CA LEU A 155 4.99 -21.81 -18.82
C LEU A 155 5.47 -22.16 -17.41
N GLY A 156 6.28 -23.21 -17.25
CA GLY A 156 6.92 -23.54 -15.98
C GLY A 156 7.75 -22.37 -15.45
N THR A 157 8.60 -21.81 -16.30
CA THR A 157 9.45 -20.65 -15.96
C THR A 157 8.60 -19.41 -15.66
N ALA A 158 7.60 -19.09 -16.48
CA ALA A 158 6.75 -17.93 -16.27
C ALA A 158 5.94 -18.03 -14.96
N THR A 159 5.40 -19.20 -14.66
CA THR A 159 4.63 -19.42 -13.42
C THR A 159 5.51 -19.31 -12.18
N GLU A 160 6.76 -19.78 -12.23
CA GLU A 160 7.72 -19.60 -11.15
C GLU A 160 8.10 -18.13 -10.96
N GLN A 161 8.34 -17.39 -12.05
CA GLN A 161 8.60 -15.94 -11.98
C GLN A 161 7.42 -15.17 -11.38
N ILE A 162 6.19 -15.50 -11.78
CA ILE A 162 4.97 -14.88 -11.21
C ILE A 162 4.88 -15.17 -9.72
N ARG A 163 5.11 -16.43 -9.30
CA ARG A 163 5.10 -16.81 -7.88
C ARG A 163 6.15 -16.00 -7.09
N ASN A 164 7.38 -15.96 -7.58
CA ASN A 164 8.48 -15.23 -6.93
C ASN A 164 8.20 -13.73 -6.86
N TYR A 165 7.61 -13.16 -7.92
CA TYR A 165 7.20 -11.76 -7.93
C TYR A 165 6.11 -11.47 -6.89
N CYS A 166 5.04 -12.28 -6.83
CA CYS A 166 3.97 -12.11 -5.85
C CYS A 166 4.49 -12.21 -4.42
N SER A 167 5.27 -13.25 -4.11
CA SER A 167 5.87 -13.41 -2.78
C SER A 167 6.83 -12.26 -2.43
N GLY A 168 7.65 -11.81 -3.39
CA GLY A 168 8.54 -10.68 -3.20
C GLY A 168 7.79 -9.36 -3.01
N MET A 169 6.66 -9.16 -3.69
CA MET A 169 5.82 -7.97 -3.55
C MET A 169 5.20 -7.90 -2.15
N GLU A 170 4.64 -9.02 -1.66
CA GLU A 170 4.07 -9.11 -0.32
C GLU A 170 5.10 -8.80 0.77
N ALA A 171 6.31 -9.34 0.63
CA ALA A 171 7.42 -9.06 1.55
C ALA A 171 7.77 -7.57 1.60
N ARG A 172 7.97 -6.93 0.44
CA ARG A 172 8.29 -5.49 0.36
C ARG A 172 7.17 -4.62 0.93
N PHE A 173 5.91 -4.98 0.69
CA PHE A 173 4.77 -4.25 1.23
C PHE A 173 4.71 -4.35 2.76
N LEU A 174 4.98 -5.53 3.32
CA LEU A 174 5.06 -5.73 4.77
C LEU A 174 6.24 -4.97 5.39
N GLU A 175 7.42 -5.00 4.77
CA GLU A 175 8.60 -4.25 5.19
C GLU A 175 8.32 -2.75 5.20
N GLN A 176 7.73 -2.22 4.13
CA GLN A 176 7.36 -0.81 4.03
C GLN A 176 6.38 -0.43 5.14
N ARG A 177 5.36 -1.26 5.40
CA ARG A 177 4.38 -1.00 6.46
C ARG A 177 5.01 -1.05 7.86
N ARG A 178 5.93 -1.98 8.12
CA ARG A 178 6.70 -2.02 9.38
C ARG A 178 7.55 -0.77 9.54
N HIS A 179 8.31 -0.41 8.51
CA HIS A 179 9.15 0.79 8.51
C HIS A 179 8.35 2.07 8.80
N TYR A 180 7.18 2.26 8.18
CA TYR A 180 6.31 3.40 8.50
C TYR A 180 5.78 3.37 9.93
N ASN A 181 5.47 2.18 10.47
CA ASN A 181 5.03 2.06 11.85
C ASN A 181 6.14 2.41 12.83
N ASP A 182 7.37 1.95 12.56
CA ASP A 182 8.55 2.26 13.35
C ASP A 182 8.85 3.76 13.34
N LEU A 183 8.76 4.42 12.18
CA LEU A 183 8.95 5.87 12.07
C LEU A 183 7.87 6.64 12.86
N LEU A 184 6.61 6.24 12.77
CA LEU A 184 5.52 6.84 13.56
C LEU A 184 5.72 6.65 15.05
N GLN A 185 6.28 5.50 15.46
CA GLN A 185 6.59 5.25 16.86
C GLN A 185 7.76 6.12 17.33
N GLN A 186 8.81 6.24 16.50
CA GLN A 186 9.94 7.10 16.76
C GLN A 186 9.50 8.57 16.94
N GLU A 187 8.65 9.10 16.06
CA GLU A 187 8.14 10.47 16.20
C GLU A 187 7.36 10.67 17.51
N LYS A 188 6.55 9.69 17.92
CA LYS A 188 5.83 9.74 19.21
C LYS A 188 6.80 9.76 20.39
N ASP A 189 7.83 8.92 20.35
CA ASP A 189 8.83 8.80 21.40
C ASP A 189 9.68 10.08 21.48
N ASP A 190 10.08 10.66 20.35
CA ASP A 190 10.84 11.90 20.29
C ASP A 190 10.00 13.09 20.76
N HIS A 191 8.72 13.14 20.41
CA HIS A 191 7.80 14.15 20.94
C HIS A 191 7.60 14.02 22.45
N LEU A 192 7.48 12.79 22.98
CA LEU A 192 7.42 12.55 24.42
C LEU A 192 8.71 12.97 25.13
N ARG A 193 9.86 12.63 24.57
CA ARG A 193 11.18 13.03 25.09
C ARG A 193 11.31 14.56 25.18
N SER A 194 10.92 15.29 24.14
CA SER A 194 10.96 16.76 24.14
C SER A 194 10.10 17.36 25.26
N ARG A 195 8.93 16.77 25.54
CA ARG A 195 8.07 17.21 26.66
C ARG A 195 8.69 16.91 28.01
N LEU A 196 9.22 15.70 28.20
CA LEU A 196 9.87 15.32 29.44
C LEU A 196 11.10 16.19 29.75
N ASP A 197 11.90 16.50 28.72
CA ASP A 197 13.06 17.39 28.86
C ASP A 197 12.64 18.81 29.25
N ARG A 198 11.60 19.34 28.60
CA ARG A 198 11.02 20.64 28.95
C ARG A 198 10.54 20.67 30.41
N ASP A 199 9.80 19.66 30.84
CA ASP A 199 9.32 19.56 32.23
C ASP A 199 10.49 19.44 33.22
N HIS A 200 11.56 18.74 32.84
CA HIS A 200 12.79 18.64 33.62
C HIS A 200 13.45 20.02 33.81
N TRP A 201 13.65 20.78 32.74
CA TRP A 201 14.24 22.12 32.83
C TRP A 201 13.35 23.11 33.59
N PHE A 202 12.03 23.04 33.42
CA PHE A 202 11.11 23.85 34.21
C PHE A 202 11.20 23.53 35.71
N ALA A 203 11.21 22.25 36.08
CA ALA A 203 11.36 21.84 37.47
C ALA A 203 12.69 22.31 38.07
N GLN A 204 13.80 22.18 37.33
CA GLN A 204 15.10 22.70 37.76
C GLN A 204 15.08 24.22 37.95
N THR A 205 14.45 24.96 37.02
CA THR A 205 14.35 26.42 37.09
C THR A 205 13.55 26.86 38.32
N LEU A 206 12.42 26.20 38.61
CA LEU A 206 11.63 26.48 39.82
C LEU A 206 12.45 26.24 41.09
N LYS A 207 13.21 25.14 41.15
CA LYS A 207 14.11 24.85 42.27
C LYS A 207 15.15 25.96 42.46
N VAL A 208 15.78 26.44 41.39
CA VAL A 208 16.73 27.56 41.46
C VAL A 208 16.05 28.84 41.92
N CYS A 209 14.84 29.16 41.43
CA CYS A 209 14.08 30.32 41.89
C CYS A 209 13.77 30.25 43.40
N GLU A 210 13.41 29.07 43.92
CA GLU A 210 13.22 28.86 45.36
C GLU A 210 14.52 29.05 46.15
N MET A 211 15.64 28.51 45.65
CA MET A 211 16.95 28.73 46.26
C MET A 211 17.34 30.22 46.29
N ILE A 212 17.05 30.98 45.23
CA ILE A 212 17.31 32.43 45.20
C ILE A 212 16.42 33.16 46.20
N ARG A 213 15.12 32.86 46.26
CA ARG A 213 14.20 33.49 47.23
C ARG A 213 14.61 33.20 48.66
N THR A 214 15.02 31.96 48.95
CA THR A 214 15.48 31.57 50.29
C THR A 214 16.81 32.22 50.64
N ALA A 215 17.78 32.28 49.72
CA ALA A 215 19.03 33.02 49.93
C ALA A 215 18.81 34.52 50.15
N TYR A 216 17.88 35.14 49.39
CA TYR A 216 17.50 36.54 49.58
C TYR A 216 16.86 36.75 50.96
N ARG A 217 15.93 35.87 51.37
CA ARG A 217 15.31 35.93 52.70
C ARG A 217 16.36 35.81 53.80
N LEU A 218 17.28 34.84 53.71
CA LEU A 218 18.36 34.69 54.69
C LEU A 218 19.23 35.96 54.75
N ARG A 219 19.58 36.54 53.60
CA ARG A 219 20.32 37.81 53.55
C ARG A 219 19.56 38.98 54.15
N THR A 220 18.23 39.07 53.98
CA THR A 220 17.45 40.15 54.62
C THR A 220 17.27 39.91 56.11
N ASP A 221 17.07 38.66 56.52
CA ASP A 221 16.91 38.27 57.93
C ASP A 221 18.24 38.46 58.71
N GLU A 222 19.41 38.35 58.05
CA GLU A 222 20.72 38.67 58.63
C GLU A 222 20.82 40.12 59.15
N TRP A 223 20.04 41.06 58.58
CA TRP A 223 19.97 42.47 59.00
C TRP A 223 18.59 42.79 59.61
N GLY A 224 18.07 41.85 60.40
CA GLY A 224 16.70 41.82 60.90
C GLY A 224 16.31 42.83 61.99
N GLU A 225 15.28 42.46 62.75
CA GLU A 225 14.60 43.28 63.76
C GLU A 225 15.56 43.82 64.83
N GLU A 226 16.60 43.08 65.18
CA GLU A 226 17.58 43.44 66.20
C GLU A 226 18.33 44.72 65.81
N TYR A 227 18.74 44.84 64.55
CA TYR A 227 19.42 46.04 64.06
C TYR A 227 18.47 47.24 63.94
N ALA A 228 17.20 47.00 63.60
CA ALA A 228 16.17 48.04 63.60
C ALA A 228 15.87 48.57 65.01
N ILE A 229 15.82 47.69 66.02
CA ILE A 229 15.66 48.06 67.43
C ILE A 229 16.87 48.86 67.91
N ILE A 230 18.10 48.36 67.67
CA ILE A 230 19.33 49.04 68.11
C ILE A 230 19.45 50.43 67.47
N SER A 231 19.20 50.55 66.17
CA SER A 231 19.22 51.86 65.48
C SER A 231 18.11 52.80 65.97
N GLY A 232 16.90 52.29 66.22
CA GLY A 232 15.79 53.06 66.81
C GLY A 232 16.10 53.57 68.22
N LEU A 233 16.68 52.72 69.07
CA LEU A 233 17.11 53.09 70.42
C LEU A 233 18.25 54.12 70.38
N GLN A 234 19.24 53.94 69.51
CA GLN A 234 20.33 54.90 69.35
C GLN A 234 19.82 56.27 68.86
N ALA A 235 18.84 56.28 67.94
CA ALA A 235 18.19 57.51 67.50
C ALA A 235 17.43 58.23 68.64
N GLN A 236 16.78 57.47 69.54
CA GLN A 236 16.14 58.04 70.74
C GLN A 236 17.18 58.64 71.70
N VAL A 237 18.29 57.95 71.96
CA VAL A 237 19.39 58.46 72.80
C VAL A 237 19.96 59.76 72.22
N ARG A 238 20.22 59.81 70.90
CA ARG A 238 20.63 61.03 70.19
C ARG A 238 19.62 62.17 70.37
N CYS A 239 18.32 61.87 70.30
CA CYS A 239 17.25 62.84 70.50
C CYS A 239 17.22 63.37 71.94
N TYR A 240 17.30 62.48 72.95
CA TYR A 240 17.34 62.88 74.36
C TYR A 240 18.56 63.74 74.67
N ARG A 241 19.73 63.37 74.15
CA ARG A 241 20.98 64.14 74.30
C ARG A 241 20.84 65.55 73.72
N ARG A 242 20.21 65.67 72.54
CA ARG A 242 19.89 66.96 71.91
C ARG A 242 18.93 67.81 72.76
N ILE A 243 17.87 67.21 73.32
CA ILE A 243 16.88 67.92 74.15
C ILE A 243 17.50 68.41 75.46
N LEU A 244 18.39 67.61 76.06
CA LEU A 244 19.09 67.95 77.30
C LEU A 244 20.27 68.92 77.08
N GLY A 245 20.55 69.30 75.83
CA GLY A 245 21.64 70.22 75.48
C GLY A 245 23.04 69.64 75.67
N TRP A 246 23.16 68.31 75.68
CA TRP A 246 24.45 67.61 75.77
C TRP A 246 25.11 67.53 74.39
N GLU A 247 26.45 67.51 74.37
CA GLU A 247 27.23 67.40 73.14
C GLU A 247 26.94 66.07 72.44
N PRO A 248 26.74 66.06 71.10
CA PRO A 248 26.56 64.82 70.36
C PRO A 248 27.73 63.87 70.58
N GLU A 249 27.42 62.59 70.80
CA GLU A 249 28.42 61.54 70.94
C GLU A 249 29.09 61.28 69.59
N GLU A 250 30.40 61.01 69.59
CA GLU A 250 31.05 60.50 68.39
C GLU A 250 30.47 59.13 68.05
N LEU A 251 30.32 58.84 66.75
CA LEU A 251 29.69 57.59 66.32
C LEU A 251 30.37 56.35 66.90
N GLN A 252 31.68 56.40 67.12
CA GLN A 252 32.49 55.31 67.64
C GLN A 252 32.30 55.04 69.13
N GLU A 253 31.80 56.04 69.87
CA GLU A 253 31.57 55.98 71.31
C GLU A 253 30.13 55.54 71.65
N GLU A 254 29.26 55.51 70.64
CA GLU A 254 27.88 55.07 70.80
C GLU A 254 27.80 53.59 71.19
N ILE A 255 26.93 53.28 72.16
CA ILE A 255 26.69 51.91 72.63
C ILE A 255 26.21 50.99 71.49
N GLY A 256 25.45 51.53 70.54
CA GLY A 256 24.99 50.80 69.34
C GLY A 256 26.04 50.62 68.24
N TRP A 257 27.16 51.37 68.27
CA TRP A 257 28.18 51.39 67.22
C TRP A 257 28.74 50.02 66.80
N PRO A 258 29.18 49.12 67.70
CA PRO A 258 29.78 47.86 67.29
C PRO A 258 28.84 46.96 66.48
N TYR A 259 27.53 47.16 66.62
CA TYR A 259 26.49 46.44 65.88
C TYR A 259 26.06 47.19 64.62
N LEU A 260 26.04 48.52 64.63
CA LEU A 260 25.56 49.33 63.50
C LEU A 260 26.64 49.64 62.44
N LYS A 261 27.94 49.51 62.78
CA LYS A 261 29.06 49.84 61.88
C LYS A 261 29.06 49.09 60.55
N ASP A 262 28.54 47.86 60.53
CA ASP A 262 28.56 46.97 59.36
C ASP A 262 27.25 47.08 58.54
N LEU A 263 26.27 47.84 59.04
CA LEU A 263 24.99 48.05 58.37
C LEU A 263 25.18 48.91 57.10
N PRO A 264 24.59 48.54 55.95
CA PRO A 264 24.66 49.35 54.73
C PRO A 264 23.93 50.72 54.83
N LEU A 265 23.30 51.02 55.97
CA LEU A 265 22.61 52.28 56.26
C LEU A 265 23.55 53.41 56.72
N HIS A 266 24.86 53.17 56.84
CA HIS A 266 25.85 54.23 57.02
C HIS A 266 26.13 54.98 55.69
N ASP A 267 25.07 55.43 55.02
CA ASP A 267 25.24 56.46 54.00
C ASP A 267 25.28 57.82 54.72
N LYS A 268 26.42 58.47 54.56
CA LYS A 268 26.78 59.72 55.25
C LYS A 268 25.90 60.84 54.73
N SER A 269 24.94 61.30 55.53
CA SER A 269 24.34 62.63 55.39
C SER A 269 24.80 63.53 56.53
#